data_AF-A0A7V3HAS1-F1
#
_entry.id   AF-A0A7V3HAS1-F1
#
_cell.length_a   1.000
_cell.length_b   1.000
_cell.length_c   1.000
_cell.angle_alpha   90.00
_cell.angle_beta   90.00
_cell.angle_gamma   90.00
#
_symmetry.space_group_name_H-M   'P 1'
#
loop_
_entity.id
_entity.type
_entity.pdbx_description
1 polymer ?
#
loop_
_entity_poly.entity_id
_entity_poly.type
_entity_poly.pdbx_seq_one_letter_code
_entity_poly.pdbx_strand_id
1 'polypeptide(L)'
;MRWLRQPNGDDYVRFYPQRAMERDQEGSATVECIVDANGRLSCTIISEDPPGWGFGEATLRIARQFQVAPQTSDGRPTQGGRIRRTIRWQLQ
;
A
#
# COMPACT_ATOMS: atom_id res chain seq x y z
N MET A 1 8.27 13.49 6.92
CA MET A 1 8.65 12.28 6.17
C MET A 1 8.39 12.55 4.69
N ARG A 2 9.35 12.24 3.82
CA ARG A 2 9.24 12.50 2.38
C ARG A 2 9.13 11.18 1.62
N TRP A 3 8.24 11.12 0.63
CA TRP A 3 8.12 9.96 -0.26
C TRP A 3 9.09 10.11 -1.43
N LEU A 4 9.89 9.07 -1.68
CA LEU A 4 10.79 8.97 -2.84
C LEU A 4 10.09 8.29 -4.02
N ARG A 5 9.23 7.32 -3.73
CA ARG A 5 8.44 6.61 -4.72
C ARG A 5 7.04 6.34 -4.17
N GLN A 6 6.05 6.58 -5.02
CA GLN A 6 4.65 6.26 -4.78
C GLN A 6 4.11 5.54 -6.01
N PRO A 7 3.19 4.58 -5.82
CA PRO A 7 2.44 3.97 -6.91
C PRO A 7 1.68 5.03 -7.70
N ASN A 8 1.56 4.82 -9.00
CA ASN A 8 0.74 5.65 -9.89
C ASN A 8 -0.57 4.94 -10.28
N GLY A 9 -1.41 5.57 -11.10
CA GLY A 9 -2.69 4.99 -11.55
C GLY A 9 -2.53 3.63 -12.25
N ASP A 10 -1.53 3.48 -13.12
CA ASP A 10 -1.27 2.23 -13.84
C ASP A 10 -0.91 1.08 -12.89
N ASP A 11 -0.23 1.37 -11.77
CA ASP A 11 0.04 0.38 -10.74
C ASP A 11 -1.28 -0.13 -10.13
N TYR A 12 -2.23 0.75 -9.81
CA TYR A 12 -3.53 0.34 -9.27
C TYR A 12 -4.30 -0.55 -10.24
N VAL A 13 -4.27 -0.26 -11.55
CA VAL A 13 -4.88 -1.12 -12.57
C VAL A 13 -4.16 -2.47 -12.64
N ARG A 14 -2.83 -2.46 -12.68
CA ARG A 14 -2.01 -3.68 -12.82
C ARG A 14 -2.14 -4.64 -11.63
N PHE A 15 -2.32 -4.09 -10.43
CA PHE A 15 -2.42 -4.87 -9.21
C PHE A 15 -3.87 -5.18 -8.81
N TYR A 16 -4.87 -4.72 -9.57
CA TYR A 16 -6.27 -4.98 -9.27
C TYR A 16 -6.53 -6.50 -9.18
N PRO A 17 -7.25 -7.00 -8.15
CA PRO A 17 -7.55 -8.42 -8.05
C PRO A 17 -8.37 -8.91 -9.24
N GLN A 18 -7.87 -9.91 -9.98
CA GLN A 18 -8.50 -10.40 -11.21
C GLN A 18 -9.98 -10.77 -11.00
N ARG A 19 -10.28 -11.54 -9.94
CA ARG A 19 -11.65 -11.93 -9.60
C ARG A 19 -12.58 -10.74 -9.34
N ALA A 20 -12.05 -9.68 -8.73
CA ALA A 20 -12.81 -8.48 -8.44
C ALA A 20 -13.04 -7.67 -9.73
N MET A 21 -12.01 -7.56 -10.58
CA MET A 21 -12.11 -6.92 -11.90
C MET A 21 -13.14 -7.60 -12.80
N GLU A 22 -13.14 -8.94 -12.87
CA GLU A 22 -14.09 -9.73 -13.68
C GLU A 22 -15.56 -9.60 -13.24
N ARG A 23 -15.82 -9.09 -12.03
CA ARG A 23 -17.15 -8.99 -11.42
C ARG A 23 -17.54 -7.55 -11.09
N ASP A 24 -16.80 -6.59 -11.65
CA ASP A 24 -16.97 -5.17 -11.38
C ASP A 24 -17.01 -4.83 -9.88
N GLN A 25 -16.26 -5.59 -9.08
CA GLN A 25 -16.26 -5.47 -7.63
C GLN A 25 -15.21 -4.46 -7.19
N GLU A 26 -15.67 -3.43 -6.49
CA GLU A 26 -14.85 -2.45 -5.80
C GLU A 26 -14.63 -2.82 -4.33
N GLY A 27 -13.65 -2.20 -3.69
CA GLY A 27 -13.42 -2.42 -2.27
C GLY A 27 -12.28 -1.61 -1.70
N SER A 28 -11.86 -1.99 -0.51
CA SER A 28 -10.74 -1.36 0.17
C SER A 28 -9.98 -2.35 1.01
N ALA A 29 -8.72 -2.03 1.26
CA ALA A 29 -7.96 -2.73 2.29
C ALA A 29 -7.11 -1.74 3.07
N THR A 30 -7.03 -2.00 4.37
CA THR A 30 -6.17 -1.24 5.28
C THR A 30 -4.95 -2.08 5.63
N VAL A 31 -3.78 -1.48 5.48
CA VAL A 31 -2.50 -2.07 5.89
C VAL A 31 -1.83 -1.20 6.94
N GLU A 32 -1.09 -1.86 7.83
CA GLU A 32 -0.14 -1.22 8.73
C GLU A 32 1.27 -1.61 8.31
N CYS A 33 2.14 -0.62 8.17
CA CYS A 33 3.48 -0.76 7.66
C CYS A 33 4.51 -0.27 8.66
N ILE A 34 5.66 -0.94 8.71
CA ILE A 34 6.87 -0.50 9.39
C ILE A 34 7.89 -0.11 8.32
N VAL A 35 8.55 1.02 8.51
CA VAL A 35 9.63 1.48 7.63
C VAL A 35 10.93 0.74 7.99
N ASP A 36 11.54 0.08 7.00
CA ASP A 36 12.84 -0.56 7.16
C ASP A 36 14.01 0.45 7.10
N ALA A 37 15.24 -0.04 7.31
CA ALA A 37 16.44 0.81 7.28
C ALA A 37 16.71 1.47 5.90
N ASN A 38 16.18 0.89 4.82
CA ASN A 38 16.36 1.37 3.45
C ASN A 38 15.18 2.25 2.98
N GLY A 39 14.25 2.56 3.87
CA GLY A 39 13.06 3.36 3.58
C GLY A 39 11.97 2.59 2.82
N ARG A 40 12.06 1.26 2.68
CA ARG A 40 10.95 0.45 2.15
C ARG A 40 9.96 0.15 3.26
N LEU A 41 8.75 -0.24 2.86
CA LEU A 41 7.68 -0.58 3.79
C LEU A 41 7.53 -2.10 3.91
N SER A 42 7.53 -2.59 5.14
CA SER A 42 7.07 -3.94 5.48
C SER A 42 5.66 -3.83 6.05
N CYS A 43 4.67 -4.29 5.28
CA CYS A 43 3.25 -4.10 5.61
C CYS A 43 2.54 -5.40 5.96
N THR A 44 1.55 -5.31 6.84
CA THR A 44 0.59 -6.37 7.14
C THR A 44 -0.83 -5.88 6.90
N ILE A 45 -1.74 -6.79 6.54
CA ILE A 45 -3.16 -6.49 6.34
C ILE A 45 -3.83 -6.37 7.70
N ILE A 46 -4.58 -5.28 7.89
CA ILE A 46 -5.38 -5.02 9.08
C ILE A 46 -6.85 -5.29 8.79
N SER A 47 -7.32 -4.91 7.59
CA SER A 47 -8.67 -5.20 7.16
C SER A 47 -8.77 -5.24 5.64
N GLU A 48 -9.77 -5.97 5.15
CA GLU A 48 -10.21 -6.02 3.77
C GLU A 48 -11.74 -5.93 3.76
N ASP A 49 -12.30 -5.10 2.87
CA ASP A 49 -13.74 -4.90 2.74
C ASP A 49 -14.13 -4.69 1.27
N PRO A 50 -15.01 -5.51 0.67
CA PRO A 50 -15.53 -6.76 1.22
C PRO A 50 -14.42 -7.82 1.37
N PRO A 51 -14.47 -8.71 2.38
CA PRO A 51 -13.45 -9.72 2.60
C PRO A 51 -13.48 -10.82 1.52
N GLY A 52 -12.31 -11.38 1.21
CA GLY A 52 -12.17 -12.55 0.33
C GLY A 52 -12.14 -12.21 -1.17
N TRP A 53 -11.96 -10.95 -1.51
CA TRP A 53 -11.85 -10.44 -2.88
C TRP A 53 -10.41 -10.17 -3.32
N GLY A 54 -9.46 -10.21 -2.38
CA GLY A 54 -8.03 -10.10 -2.66
C GLY A 54 -7.49 -8.67 -2.61
N PHE A 55 -8.29 -7.70 -2.16
CA PHE A 55 -7.85 -6.30 -2.04
C PHE A 55 -6.72 -6.14 -1.03
N GLY A 56 -6.68 -6.96 0.02
CA GLY A 56 -5.59 -6.98 0.99
C GLY A 56 -4.26 -7.37 0.36
N GLU A 57 -4.24 -8.49 -0.37
CA GLU A 57 -3.04 -8.96 -1.07
C GLU A 57 -2.58 -7.97 -2.15
N ALA A 58 -3.52 -7.43 -2.93
CA ALA A 58 -3.24 -6.39 -3.90
C ALA A 58 -2.62 -5.15 -3.24
N THR A 59 -3.14 -4.75 -2.09
CA THR A 59 -2.61 -3.62 -1.30
C THR A 59 -1.22 -3.90 -0.78
N LEU A 60 -0.93 -5.13 -0.31
CA LEU A 60 0.43 -5.51 0.07
C LEU A 60 1.41 -5.47 -1.12
N ARG A 61 0.97 -5.86 -2.32
CA ARG A 61 1.82 -5.83 -3.52
C ARG A 61 2.15 -4.40 -3.94
N ILE A 62 1.15 -3.52 -3.98
CA ILE A 62 1.36 -2.08 -4.21
C ILE A 62 2.25 -1.49 -3.11
N ALA A 63 2.08 -1.92 -1.87
CA ALA A 63 2.80 -1.33 -0.76
C ALA A 63 4.33 -1.50 -0.86
N ARG A 64 4.80 -2.55 -1.56
CA ARG A 64 6.24 -2.78 -1.83
C ARG A 64 6.85 -1.75 -2.78
N GLN A 65 6.02 -1.00 -3.51
CA GLN A 65 6.48 0.06 -4.41
C GLN A 65 6.71 1.39 -3.68
N PHE A 66 6.14 1.55 -2.49
CA PHE A 66 6.42 2.73 -1.69
C PHE A 66 7.86 2.74 -1.20
N GLN A 67 8.46 3.92 -1.29
CA GLN A 67 9.75 4.19 -0.67
C GLN A 67 9.72 5.57 -0.04
N VAL A 68 10.14 5.65 1.22
CA VAL A 68 10.32 6.89 1.96
C VAL A 68 11.79 7.25 2.02
N ALA A 69 12.10 8.54 2.18
CA ALA A 69 13.46 8.98 2.45
C ALA A 69 13.92 8.39 3.80
N PRO A 70 15.17 7.89 3.91
CA PRO A 70 15.67 7.24 5.12
C PRO A 70 15.76 8.18 6.33
N GLN A 71 15.74 9.48 6.09
CA GLN A 71 15.70 10.52 7.12
C GLN A 71 14.60 11.54 6.80
N THR A 72 14.04 12.13 7.86
CA THR A 72 13.18 13.32 7.76
C THR A 72 14.01 14.55 7.40
N SER A 73 13.34 15.65 7.04
CA SER A 73 14.03 16.92 6.74
C SER A 73 14.88 17.45 7.90
N ASP A 74 14.52 17.09 9.14
CA ASP A 74 15.26 17.39 10.38
C ASP A 74 16.37 16.37 10.70
N GLY A 75 16.70 15.46 9.78
CA GLY A 75 17.78 14.47 9.94
C GLY A 75 17.43 13.25 10.81
N ARG A 76 16.20 13.13 11.32
CA ARG A 76 15.79 11.98 12.13
C ARG A 76 15.58 10.74 11.25
N PRO A 77 16.05 9.55 11.64
CA PRO A 77 15.82 8.33 10.87
C PRO A 77 14.33 8.02 10.77
N THR A 78 13.88 7.55 9.61
CA THR A 78 12.49 7.09 9.41
C THR A 78 12.29 5.63 9.77
N GLN A 79 13.37 4.86 9.93
CA GLN A 79 13.34 3.46 10.30
C GLN A 79 12.52 3.24 11.58
N GLY A 80 11.70 2.19 11.61
CA GLY A 80 10.79 1.88 12.72
C GLY A 80 9.52 2.74 12.75
N GLY A 81 9.40 3.74 11.87
CA GLY A 81 8.17 4.51 11.70
C GLY A 81 7.00 3.61 11.31
N ARG A 82 5.85 3.82 11.94
CA ARG A 82 4.60 3.11 11.63
C ARG A 82 3.70 3.95 10.72
N ILE A 83 3.17 3.33 9.67
CA ILE A 83 2.30 3.97 8.68
C ILE A 83 1.05 3.11 8.52
N ARG A 84 -0.13 3.68 8.82
CA ARG A 84 -1.41 3.07 8.46
C ARG A 84 -1.95 3.69 7.17
N ARG A 85 -2.34 2.85 6.21
CA ARG A 85 -2.91 3.28 4.93
C ARG A 85 -4.10 2.43 4.57
N THR A 86 -5.17 3.10 4.14
CA THR A 86 -6.32 2.47 3.52
C THR A 86 -6.26 2.78 2.03
N ILE A 87 -6.21 1.74 1.20
CA ILE A 87 -6.26 1.83 -0.24
C ILE A 87 -7.67 1.49 -0.70
N ARG A 88 -8.24 2.33 -1.56
CA ARG A 88 -9.53 2.09 -2.22
C ARG A 88 -9.26 1.61 -3.65
N TRP A 89 -9.92 0.52 -4.01
CA TRP A 89 -9.87 -0.12 -5.31
C TRP A 89 -11.18 0.18 -6.01
N GLN A 90 -11.11 1.00 -7.06
CA GLN A 90 -12.25 1.46 -7.82
C GLN A 90 -12.03 1.18 -9.29
N LEU A 91 -13.12 0.85 -9.99
CA LEU A 91 -13.14 0.69 -11.44
C LEU A 91 -13.66 2.01 -11.98
N GLN A 92 -12.83 2.70 -12.76
CA GLN A 92 -13.18 4.02 -13.30
C GLN A 92 -14.32 3.95 -14.31
#